data_AF-A0A6C2U6R9-F1
#
_entry.id   AF-A0A6C2U6R9-F1
#
_cell.length_a   1.000
_cell.length_b   1.000
_cell.length_c   1.000
_cell.angle_alpha   90.00
_cell.angle_beta   90.00
_cell.angle_gamma   90.00
#
_symmetry.space_group_name_H-M   'P 1'
#
loop_
_entity.id
_entity.type
_entity.pdbx_description
1 polymer ?
#
loop_
_entity_poly.entity_id
_entity_poly.type
_entity_poly.pdbx_seq_one_letter_code
_entity_poly.pdbx_strand_id
1 'polypeptide(L)'
;MNEWGKKLRIRLPAMLLLAATLLFWGLYDRYALDGDVLLESPALADATRVRGDCTGTNGHFRLTVHEDGKMASINFRLPGASDFRMIRVRCRIRTADVVPGKYSWRCARLLLTQYDANNKWIPGQHGLVSQWGTGEWSFHQEVFATIPGAAHADVVIQQSGISGTAEFDSIAAEPVRLKKTFFVWQGVFAFLWVGMAGLYYRRCRLHNRRLRLLILLNIFAILFGTLMPTVVIQKGTDGLKESVAKAIQKRSQSKPAAAPETTIKKKPVDHDVHETKRIDRFNEAVDGAHVAGHFVLFSSLCFLVYLSAALEGQHRSYYFKVAFDILLFAAITESMQNLTLDRTAGLSDWLTDVYGMALAFGVFLVVRFFMRNVLKRH
;
A
#
# COMPACT_ATOMS: atom_id res chain seq x y z
N MET A 1 8.46 39.24 20.03
CA MET A 1 8.02 37.86 19.65
C MET A 1 7.73 37.82 18.15
N ASN A 2 8.57 37.14 17.36
CA ASN A 2 8.50 37.13 15.90
C ASN A 2 7.14 36.61 15.41
N GLU A 3 6.58 37.17 14.33
CA GLU A 3 5.30 36.74 13.74
C GLU A 3 5.23 35.23 13.50
N TRP A 4 6.37 34.62 13.14
CA TRP A 4 6.52 33.18 12.96
C TRP A 4 6.18 32.37 14.22
N GLY A 5 6.56 32.85 15.41
CA GLY A 5 6.22 32.19 16.67
C GLY A 5 4.72 32.17 16.93
N LYS A 6 4.01 33.28 16.64
CA LYS A 6 2.54 33.32 16.73
C LYS A 6 1.92 32.33 15.74
N LYS A 7 2.43 32.26 14.51
CA LYS A 7 1.97 31.34 13.46
C LYS A 7 2.20 29.87 13.85
N LEU A 8 3.33 29.54 14.46
CA LEU A 8 3.62 28.17 14.91
C LEU A 8 2.70 27.77 16.08
N ARG A 9 2.44 28.67 17.04
CA ARG A 9 1.51 28.42 18.15
C ARG A 9 0.09 28.05 17.68
N ILE A 10 -0.35 28.58 16.54
CA ILE A 10 -1.63 28.19 15.93
C ILE A 10 -1.63 26.72 15.52
N ARG A 11 -0.46 26.22 15.09
CA ARG A 11 -0.32 24.89 14.47
C ARG A 11 0.09 23.79 15.42
N LEU A 12 0.68 24.21 16.55
CA LEU A 12 1.20 23.33 17.58
C LEU A 12 0.19 22.25 18.01
N PRO A 13 -1.11 22.53 18.22
CA PRO A 13 -2.05 21.48 18.62
C PRO A 13 -2.18 20.34 17.60
N ALA A 14 -2.26 20.65 16.30
CA ALA A 14 -2.34 19.61 15.27
C ALA A 14 -1.02 18.87 15.08
N MET A 15 0.12 19.57 15.21
CA MET A 15 1.44 18.92 15.17
C MET A 15 1.65 17.97 16.35
N LEU A 16 1.21 18.35 17.55
CA LEU A 16 1.26 17.49 18.73
C LEU A 16 0.33 16.29 18.59
N LEU A 17 -0.89 16.48 18.08
CA LEU A 17 -1.82 15.38 17.83
C LEU A 17 -1.29 14.43 16.74
N LEU A 18 -0.67 14.96 15.68
CA LEU A 18 0.01 14.18 14.65
C LEU A 18 1.14 13.34 15.25
N ALA A 19 2.03 13.96 16.03
CA ALA A 19 3.12 13.25 16.69
C ALA A 19 2.60 12.17 17.64
N ALA A 20 1.57 12.48 18.44
CA ALA A 20 0.92 11.51 19.32
C ALA A 20 0.29 10.35 18.54
N THR A 21 -0.35 10.64 17.40
CA THR A 21 -0.94 9.63 16.51
C THR A 21 0.14 8.70 15.97
N LEU A 22 1.23 9.24 15.42
CA LEU A 22 2.32 8.45 14.85
C LEU A 22 3.04 7.61 15.92
N LEU A 23 3.35 8.20 17.07
CA LEU A 23 4.00 7.49 18.17
C LEU A 23 3.10 6.40 18.75
N PHE A 24 1.82 6.70 18.98
CA PHE A 24 0.88 5.73 19.52
C PHE A 24 0.73 4.54 18.57
N TRP A 25 0.41 4.78 17.29
CA TRP A 25 0.19 3.69 16.33
C TRP A 25 1.47 2.95 15.94
N GLY A 26 2.63 3.59 16.01
CA GLY A 26 3.92 2.94 15.80
C GLY A 26 4.33 1.99 16.94
N LEU A 27 3.86 2.24 18.16
CA LEU A 27 4.20 1.44 19.34
C LEU A 27 3.07 0.48 19.78
N TYR A 28 1.82 0.78 19.42
CA TYR A 28 0.67 0.02 19.85
C TYR A 28 0.44 -1.21 18.96
N ASP A 29 0.75 -2.39 19.49
CA ASP A 29 0.33 -3.64 18.84
C ASP A 29 -1.19 -3.81 18.94
N ARG A 30 -1.87 -3.59 17.81
CA ARG A 30 -3.33 -3.71 17.68
C ARG A 30 -3.86 -5.14 17.78
N TYR A 31 -2.99 -6.14 17.75
CA TYR A 31 -3.40 -7.54 17.86
C TYR A 31 -3.00 -8.16 19.19
N ALA A 32 -3.75 -9.19 19.57
CA ALA A 32 -3.43 -10.11 20.67
C ALA A 32 -3.41 -11.53 20.11
N LEU A 33 -2.68 -12.43 20.78
CA LEU A 33 -2.70 -13.85 20.47
C LEU A 33 -4.13 -14.40 20.58
N ASP A 34 -4.47 -15.31 19.67
CA ASP A 34 -5.78 -15.96 19.56
C ASP A 34 -5.66 -17.49 19.58
N GLY A 35 -4.74 -18.03 20.38
CA GLY A 35 -4.49 -19.47 20.44
C GLY A 35 -3.01 -19.77 20.65
N ASP A 36 -2.66 -21.04 20.49
CA ASP A 36 -1.28 -21.50 20.55
C ASP A 36 -0.50 -21.10 19.29
N VAL A 37 0.82 -20.95 19.43
CA VAL A 37 1.70 -20.61 18.31
C VAL A 37 1.66 -21.74 17.26
N LEU A 38 1.42 -21.40 15.98
CA LEU A 38 1.28 -22.38 14.90
C LEU A 38 2.64 -22.87 14.38
N LEU A 39 3.65 -22.01 14.44
CA LEU A 39 5.01 -22.27 14.00
C LEU A 39 5.97 -21.38 14.78
N GLU A 40 6.99 -21.95 15.40
CA GLU A 40 8.03 -21.19 16.08
C GLU A 40 9.38 -21.87 15.87
N SER A 41 10.33 -21.15 15.27
CA SER A 41 11.71 -21.61 15.07
C SER A 41 11.80 -23.04 14.49
N PRO A 42 11.14 -23.32 13.34
CA PRO A 42 11.08 -24.67 12.80
C PRO A 42 12.47 -25.21 12.45
N ALA A 43 12.61 -26.53 12.44
CA ALA A 43 13.75 -27.22 11.84
C ALA A 43 13.47 -27.55 10.37
N LEU A 44 14.53 -27.80 9.59
CA LEU A 44 14.38 -28.23 8.19
C LEU A 44 13.61 -29.56 8.06
N ALA A 45 13.71 -30.43 9.08
CA ALA A 45 12.99 -31.70 9.15
C ALA A 45 11.45 -31.53 9.29
N ASP A 46 10.99 -30.37 9.78
CA ASP A 46 9.56 -30.06 9.92
C ASP A 46 8.94 -29.58 8.60
N ALA A 47 9.76 -29.35 7.57
CA ALA A 47 9.29 -28.89 6.28
C ALA A 47 8.46 -29.96 5.56
N THR A 48 7.28 -29.57 5.09
CA THR A 48 6.42 -30.44 4.27
C THR A 48 6.91 -30.58 2.84
N ARG A 49 7.66 -29.58 2.35
CA ARG A 49 8.28 -29.62 1.03
C ARG A 49 9.59 -28.82 1.04
N VAL A 50 10.63 -29.42 0.47
CA VAL A 50 11.92 -28.77 0.22
C VAL A 50 12.25 -28.93 -1.27
N ARG A 51 12.74 -27.87 -1.90
CA ARG A 51 13.14 -27.86 -3.32
C ARG A 51 14.40 -27.02 -3.50
N GLY A 52 15.33 -27.49 -4.34
CA GLY A 52 16.55 -26.76 -4.67
C GLY A 52 17.64 -26.88 -3.60
N ASP A 53 18.61 -25.98 -3.62
CA ASP A 53 19.69 -25.95 -2.63
C ASP A 53 19.22 -25.20 -1.38
N CYS A 54 18.90 -25.98 -0.35
CA CYS A 54 18.35 -25.53 0.92
C CYS A 54 19.13 -26.17 2.06
N THR A 55 19.64 -25.37 2.98
CA THR A 55 20.25 -25.84 4.23
C THR A 55 19.56 -25.17 5.41
N GLY A 56 19.54 -25.85 6.57
CA GLY A 56 18.87 -25.33 7.76
C GLY A 56 19.48 -25.89 9.04
N THR A 57 19.87 -24.99 9.95
CA THR A 57 20.47 -25.34 11.25
C THR A 57 19.96 -24.37 12.31
N ASN A 58 19.41 -24.87 13.42
CA ASN A 58 18.94 -24.06 14.56
C ASN A 58 17.97 -22.92 14.17
N GLY A 59 16.98 -23.20 13.32
CA GLY A 59 16.00 -22.18 12.87
C GLY A 59 16.54 -21.17 11.84
N HIS A 60 17.82 -21.25 11.50
CA HIS A 60 18.45 -20.47 10.44
C HIS A 60 18.47 -21.27 9.13
N PHE A 61 17.87 -20.72 8.08
CA PHE A 61 17.75 -21.33 6.76
C PHE A 61 18.53 -20.57 5.72
N ARG A 62 19.24 -21.27 4.85
CA ARG A 62 19.94 -20.69 3.70
C ARG A 62 19.44 -21.33 2.41
N LEU A 63 18.99 -20.48 1.50
CA LEU A 63 18.48 -20.85 0.18
C LEU A 63 19.41 -20.25 -0.88
N THR A 64 20.06 -21.12 -1.66
CA THR A 64 21.00 -20.71 -2.70
C THR A 64 20.42 -21.01 -4.07
N VAL A 65 20.54 -20.06 -5.00
CA VAL A 65 20.27 -20.30 -6.42
C VAL A 65 21.51 -19.92 -7.22
N HIS A 66 22.02 -20.90 -7.97
CA HIS A 66 23.09 -20.69 -8.95
C HIS A 66 22.50 -20.13 -10.26
N GLU A 67 23.32 -19.57 -11.14
CA GLU A 67 22.84 -18.92 -12.39
C GLU A 67 22.00 -19.83 -13.29
N ASP A 68 22.37 -21.11 -13.38
CA ASP A 68 21.60 -22.15 -14.09
C ASP A 68 20.66 -22.95 -13.16
N GLY A 69 20.61 -22.52 -11.90
CA GLY A 69 19.93 -23.20 -10.81
C GLY A 69 18.41 -23.12 -10.92
N LYS A 70 17.75 -24.15 -10.38
CA LYS A 70 16.31 -24.09 -10.11
C LYS A 70 16.09 -23.28 -8.83
N MET A 71 14.91 -22.67 -8.72
CA MET A 71 14.47 -22.01 -7.49
C MET A 71 14.68 -22.89 -6.24
N ALA A 72 15.05 -22.25 -5.14
CA ALA A 72 15.12 -22.86 -3.81
C ALA A 72 13.88 -22.47 -3.00
N SER A 73 13.25 -23.42 -2.30
CA SER A 73 12.08 -23.15 -1.46
C SER A 73 11.88 -24.17 -0.36
N ILE A 74 11.41 -23.71 0.80
CA ILE A 74 10.99 -24.55 1.93
C ILE A 74 9.56 -24.16 2.30
N ASN A 75 8.68 -25.15 2.47
CA ASN A 75 7.28 -25.00 2.87
C ASN A 75 7.06 -25.59 4.27
N PHE A 76 6.58 -24.77 5.21
CA PHE A 76 6.13 -25.21 6.53
C PHE A 76 4.61 -25.14 6.58
N ARG A 77 3.96 -26.29 6.80
CA ARG A 77 2.50 -26.33 6.93
C ARG A 77 2.08 -25.88 8.31
N LEU A 78 1.04 -25.06 8.36
CA LEU A 78 0.39 -24.59 9.58
C LEU A 78 -0.90 -25.39 9.81
N PRO A 79 -0.86 -26.51 10.56
CA PRO A 79 -2.08 -27.23 10.91
C PRO A 79 -3.01 -26.34 11.74
N GLY A 80 -4.32 -26.41 11.50
CA GLY A 80 -5.31 -25.60 12.23
C GLY A 80 -5.34 -24.11 11.87
N ALA A 81 -4.52 -23.65 10.91
CA ALA A 81 -4.55 -22.25 10.45
C ALA A 81 -5.94 -21.76 10.01
N SER A 82 -6.77 -22.67 9.50
CA SER A 82 -8.14 -22.41 9.05
C SER A 82 -9.12 -22.12 10.19
N ASP A 83 -8.77 -22.47 11.43
CA ASP A 83 -9.60 -22.21 12.62
C ASP A 83 -9.53 -20.74 13.06
N PHE A 84 -8.52 -20.00 12.58
CA PHE A 84 -8.26 -18.62 12.96
C PHE A 84 -8.58 -17.66 11.82
N ARG A 85 -9.03 -16.45 12.16
CA ARG A 85 -9.36 -15.43 11.16
C ARG A 85 -8.15 -14.67 10.63
N MET A 86 -7.09 -14.55 11.43
CA MET A 86 -5.89 -13.83 11.07
C MET A 86 -4.66 -14.54 11.63
N ILE A 87 -3.59 -14.52 10.84
CA ILE A 87 -2.31 -15.13 11.18
C ILE A 87 -1.23 -14.07 11.02
N ARG A 88 -0.51 -13.82 12.12
CA ARG A 88 0.70 -13.00 12.09
C ARG A 88 1.86 -13.88 11.69
N VAL A 89 2.59 -13.48 10.67
CA VAL A 89 3.85 -14.12 10.28
C VAL A 89 4.97 -13.13 10.50
N ARG A 90 6.12 -13.61 11.00
CA ARG A 90 7.32 -12.81 11.20
C ARG A 90 8.56 -13.60 10.81
N CYS A 91 9.58 -12.88 10.35
CA CYS A 91 10.90 -13.43 10.08
C CYS A 91 11.98 -12.34 10.11
N ARG A 92 13.23 -12.77 10.20
CA ARG A 92 14.39 -12.01 9.78
C ARG A 92 14.87 -12.54 8.44
N ILE A 93 15.30 -11.65 7.56
CA ILE A 93 15.89 -12.01 6.26
C ILE A 93 17.16 -11.21 6.02
N ARG A 94 18.14 -11.86 5.39
CA ARG A 94 19.36 -11.28 4.83
C ARG A 94 19.55 -11.81 3.41
N THR A 95 20.11 -11.00 2.51
CA THR A 95 20.42 -11.42 1.15
C THR A 95 21.87 -11.13 0.77
N ALA A 96 22.44 -12.00 -0.04
CA ALA A 96 23.75 -11.82 -0.66
C ALA A 96 23.63 -12.05 -2.16
N ASP A 97 23.87 -10.98 -2.94
CA ASP A 97 23.92 -10.96 -4.40
C ASP A 97 22.68 -11.59 -5.07
N VAL A 98 21.50 -11.37 -4.49
CA VAL A 98 20.24 -11.87 -5.05
C VAL A 98 19.90 -11.11 -6.31
N VAL A 99 20.06 -11.73 -7.48
CA VAL A 99 19.68 -11.12 -8.75
C VAL A 99 18.20 -11.41 -9.02
N PRO A 100 17.33 -10.38 -9.15
CA PRO A 100 15.92 -10.60 -9.40
C PRO A 100 15.68 -11.19 -10.80
N GLY A 101 14.64 -11.99 -10.92
CA GLY A 101 14.19 -12.53 -12.20
C GLY A 101 13.44 -11.50 -13.05
N LYS A 102 12.85 -11.99 -14.15
CA LYS A 102 12.06 -11.17 -15.08
C LYS A 102 10.93 -10.37 -14.42
N TYR A 103 10.33 -10.92 -13.37
CA TYR A 103 9.24 -10.28 -12.63
C TYR A 103 9.77 -9.85 -11.25
N SER A 104 9.32 -8.72 -10.74
CA SER A 104 9.78 -8.15 -9.46
C SER A 104 9.59 -9.09 -8.26
N TRP A 105 8.57 -9.96 -8.33
CA TRP A 105 8.28 -10.97 -7.31
C TRP A 105 9.18 -12.22 -7.40
N ARG A 106 10.03 -12.35 -8.44
CA ARG A 106 11.03 -13.42 -8.58
C ARG A 106 12.33 -13.02 -7.90
N CYS A 107 12.35 -13.09 -6.58
CA CYS A 107 13.49 -12.73 -5.76
C CYS A 107 13.49 -13.58 -4.46
N ALA A 108 14.25 -13.15 -3.45
CA ALA A 108 14.20 -13.74 -2.12
C ALA A 108 12.96 -13.23 -1.38
N ARG A 109 12.10 -14.13 -0.88
CA ARG A 109 10.82 -13.74 -0.29
C ARG A 109 10.31 -14.73 0.75
N LEU A 110 9.47 -14.22 1.64
CA LEU A 110 8.65 -15.02 2.53
C LEU A 110 7.17 -14.80 2.18
N LEU A 111 6.41 -15.88 2.14
CA LEU A 111 4.98 -15.87 1.81
C LEU A 111 4.17 -16.65 2.86
N LEU A 112 2.90 -16.27 3.02
CA LEU A 112 1.85 -17.11 3.60
C LEU A 112 0.86 -17.51 2.50
N THR A 113 0.96 -18.75 2.03
CA THR A 113 0.05 -19.28 1.00
C THR A 113 -1.08 -20.07 1.65
N GLN A 114 -2.30 -19.96 1.11
CA GLN A 114 -3.47 -20.65 1.63
C GLN A 114 -4.04 -21.60 0.58
N TYR A 115 -4.52 -22.76 1.02
CA TYR A 115 -4.96 -23.85 0.16
C TYR A 115 -6.35 -24.33 0.56
N ASP A 116 -7.16 -24.73 -0.42
CA ASP A 116 -8.46 -25.36 -0.17
C ASP A 116 -8.33 -26.83 0.26
N ALA A 117 -9.47 -27.49 0.49
CA ALA A 117 -9.52 -28.90 0.88
C ALA A 117 -8.94 -29.87 -0.17
N ASN A 118 -8.82 -29.43 -1.42
CA ASN A 118 -8.22 -30.20 -2.52
C ASN A 118 -6.74 -29.86 -2.73
N ASN A 119 -6.12 -29.14 -1.78
CA ASN A 119 -4.73 -28.68 -1.87
C ASN A 119 -4.49 -27.73 -3.07
N LYS A 120 -5.54 -27.07 -3.57
CA LYS A 120 -5.44 -26.05 -4.61
C LYS A 120 -5.18 -24.70 -3.95
N TRP A 121 -4.18 -23.98 -4.46
CA TRP A 121 -3.85 -22.65 -3.98
C TRP A 121 -5.02 -21.68 -4.22
N ILE A 122 -5.32 -20.88 -3.18
CA ILE A 122 -6.35 -19.84 -3.25
C ILE A 122 -5.65 -18.50 -3.51
N PRO A 123 -5.95 -17.80 -4.62
CA PRO A 123 -5.34 -16.51 -4.91
C PRO A 123 -5.75 -15.45 -3.87
N GLY A 124 -4.77 -14.67 -3.41
CA GLY A 124 -4.97 -13.61 -2.40
C GLY A 124 -3.66 -12.93 -2.00
N GLN A 125 -3.71 -12.04 -1.01
CA GLN A 125 -2.50 -11.45 -0.41
C GLN A 125 -1.72 -12.54 0.31
N HIS A 126 -0.47 -12.72 -0.09
CA HIS A 126 0.38 -13.82 0.41
C HIS A 126 1.84 -13.41 0.64
N GLY A 127 2.31 -12.28 0.11
CA GLY A 127 3.70 -11.85 0.31
C GLY A 127 3.89 -11.08 1.60
N LEU A 128 4.90 -11.43 2.40
CA LEU A 128 5.33 -10.68 3.59
C LEU A 128 6.53 -9.78 3.30
N VAL A 129 7.53 -10.30 2.58
CA VAL A 129 8.74 -9.55 2.21
C VAL A 129 9.27 -10.03 0.87
N SER A 130 9.85 -9.12 0.09
CA SER A 130 10.60 -9.40 -1.14
C SER A 130 11.89 -8.60 -1.13
N GLN A 131 13.05 -9.25 -1.24
CA GLN A 131 14.37 -8.64 -1.23
C GLN A 131 15.25 -9.12 -2.39
N TRP A 132 16.10 -8.22 -2.87
CA TRP A 132 17.09 -8.47 -3.91
C TRP A 132 18.36 -7.68 -3.60
N GLY A 133 19.43 -8.00 -4.31
CA GLY A 133 20.78 -7.48 -4.06
C GLY A 133 21.37 -8.03 -2.77
N THR A 134 22.25 -7.24 -2.18
CA THR A 134 22.93 -7.55 -0.91
C THR A 134 22.37 -6.63 0.17
N GLY A 135 21.85 -7.24 1.23
CA GLY A 135 21.20 -6.54 2.34
C GLY A 135 21.49 -7.24 3.66
N GLU A 136 21.69 -6.44 4.71
CA GLU A 136 21.88 -6.94 6.07
C GLU A 136 20.58 -7.48 6.68
N TRP A 137 20.70 -8.15 7.84
CA TRP A 137 19.54 -8.68 8.56
C TRP A 137 18.50 -7.60 8.83
N SER A 138 17.27 -7.87 8.38
CA SER A 138 16.12 -6.99 8.59
C SER A 138 14.93 -7.81 9.11
N PHE A 139 14.18 -7.24 10.06
CA PHE A 139 13.00 -7.87 10.64
C PHE A 139 11.74 -7.44 9.88
N HIS A 140 10.90 -8.41 9.56
CA HIS A 140 9.64 -8.21 8.84
C HIS A 140 8.51 -8.94 9.57
N GLN A 141 7.34 -8.32 9.59
CA GLN A 141 6.15 -8.88 10.20
C GLN A 141 4.91 -8.38 9.47
N GLU A 142 3.97 -9.28 9.20
CA GLU A 142 2.69 -8.94 8.61
C GLU A 142 1.57 -9.82 9.16
N VAL A 143 0.33 -9.32 9.11
CA VAL A 143 -0.86 -10.05 9.54
C VAL A 143 -1.72 -10.31 8.31
N PHE A 144 -1.96 -11.58 8.04
CA PHE A 144 -2.77 -12.03 6.91
C PHE A 144 -4.15 -12.44 7.39
N ALA A 145 -5.18 -12.10 6.64
CA ALA A 145 -6.52 -12.65 6.84
C ALA A 145 -6.60 -14.06 6.25
N THR A 146 -7.23 -14.98 6.96
CA THR A 146 -7.55 -16.31 6.45
C THR A 146 -8.66 -16.19 5.41
N ILE A 147 -8.43 -16.75 4.22
CA ILE A 147 -9.36 -16.69 3.10
C ILE A 147 -10.51 -17.67 3.37
N PRO A 148 -11.78 -17.28 3.20
CA PRO A 148 -12.91 -18.19 3.35
C PRO A 148 -12.75 -19.44 2.47
N GLY A 149 -12.87 -20.62 3.08
CA GLY A 149 -12.71 -21.92 2.39
C GLY A 149 -11.26 -22.45 2.37
N ALA A 150 -10.29 -21.73 2.93
CA ALA A 150 -8.96 -22.28 3.19
C ALA A 150 -9.06 -23.44 4.18
N ALA A 151 -8.50 -24.59 3.81
CA ALA A 151 -8.38 -25.76 4.68
C ALA A 151 -7.08 -25.73 5.50
N HIS A 152 -6.00 -25.20 4.92
CA HIS A 152 -4.73 -24.99 5.62
C HIS A 152 -3.94 -23.83 4.99
N ALA A 153 -2.88 -23.42 5.67
CA ALA A 153 -1.92 -22.44 5.19
C ALA A 153 -0.49 -22.99 5.30
N ASP A 154 0.40 -22.48 4.46
CA ASP A 154 1.84 -22.76 4.50
C ASP A 154 2.62 -21.45 4.61
N VAL A 155 3.63 -21.43 5.48
CA VAL A 155 4.71 -20.43 5.43
C VAL A 155 5.74 -20.92 4.42
N VAL A 156 5.99 -20.12 3.39
CA VAL A 156 6.90 -20.47 2.29
C VAL A 156 8.04 -19.46 2.26
N ILE A 157 9.27 -19.94 2.52
CA ILE A 157 10.48 -19.18 2.22
C ILE A 157 11.02 -19.62 0.86
N GLN A 158 11.39 -18.66 0.03
CA GLN A 158 11.75 -18.90 -1.35
C GLN A 158 12.86 -17.97 -1.82
N GLN A 159 13.82 -18.51 -2.57
CA GLN A 159 14.66 -17.77 -3.48
C GLN A 159 14.25 -18.20 -4.90
N SER A 160 13.72 -17.27 -5.69
CA SER A 160 13.28 -17.54 -7.07
C SER A 160 13.87 -16.59 -8.12
N GLY A 161 14.93 -15.89 -7.71
CA GLY A 161 15.71 -15.02 -8.58
C GLY A 161 16.50 -15.81 -9.63
N ILE A 162 17.41 -15.12 -10.30
CA ILE A 162 18.35 -15.72 -11.26
C ILE A 162 19.50 -16.37 -10.51
N SER A 163 20.04 -15.69 -9.49
CA SER A 163 21.15 -16.19 -8.68
C SER A 163 21.18 -15.52 -7.30
N GLY A 164 22.07 -15.99 -6.44
CA GLY A 164 22.36 -15.41 -5.13
C GLY A 164 21.88 -16.27 -3.96
N THR A 165 22.06 -15.75 -2.75
CA THR A 165 21.75 -16.45 -1.50
C THR A 165 20.80 -15.64 -0.65
N ALA A 166 19.78 -16.30 -0.11
CA ALA A 166 18.87 -15.74 0.88
C ALA A 166 18.98 -16.51 2.19
N GLU A 167 19.11 -15.79 3.30
CA GLU A 167 19.16 -16.35 4.64
C GLU A 167 17.93 -15.89 5.42
N PHE A 168 17.28 -16.81 6.12
CA PHE A 168 16.08 -16.58 6.91
C PHE A 168 16.29 -17.07 8.34
N ASP A 169 15.78 -16.33 9.31
CA ASP A 169 15.89 -16.67 10.73
C ASP A 169 14.63 -16.21 11.48
N SER A 170 14.41 -16.71 12.69
CA SER A 170 13.33 -16.32 13.60
C SER A 170 11.94 -16.39 12.93
N ILE A 171 11.72 -17.45 12.14
CA ILE A 171 10.44 -17.68 11.46
C ILE A 171 9.40 -18.08 12.50
N ALA A 172 8.31 -17.34 12.56
CA ALA A 172 7.17 -17.70 13.40
C ALA A 172 5.84 -17.34 12.73
N ALA A 173 4.81 -18.14 13.03
CA ALA A 173 3.43 -17.90 12.65
C ALA A 173 2.52 -18.08 13.87
N GLU A 174 1.73 -17.06 14.18
CA GLU A 174 0.91 -16.97 15.39
C GLU A 174 -0.52 -16.61 15.01
N PRO A 175 -1.54 -17.28 15.57
CA PRO A 175 -2.92 -16.87 15.37
C PRO A 175 -3.16 -15.60 16.17
N VAL A 176 -3.79 -14.60 15.55
CA VAL A 176 -4.01 -13.32 16.19
C VAL A 176 -5.43 -12.81 15.97
N ARG A 177 -5.88 -11.97 16.90
CA ARG A 177 -7.15 -11.25 16.82
C ARG A 177 -6.96 -9.77 17.13
N LEU A 178 -7.85 -8.93 16.59
CA LEU A 178 -7.86 -7.51 16.95
C LEU A 178 -8.24 -7.34 18.42
N LYS A 179 -7.48 -6.53 19.15
CA LYS A 179 -7.82 -6.17 20.53
C LYS A 179 -9.11 -5.35 20.55
N LYS A 180 -9.99 -5.57 21.53
CA LYS A 180 -11.17 -4.69 21.73
C LYS A 180 -10.75 -3.23 21.96
N THR A 181 -9.62 -3.01 22.64
CA THR A 181 -9.03 -1.70 22.88
C THR A 181 -8.61 -0.98 21.59
N PHE A 182 -8.36 -1.69 20.49
CA PHE A 182 -8.07 -1.08 19.18
C PHE A 182 -9.22 -0.16 18.73
N PHE A 183 -10.46 -0.66 18.75
CA PHE A 183 -11.63 0.12 18.32
C PHE A 183 -11.91 1.32 19.24
N VAL A 184 -11.62 1.18 20.53
CA VAL A 184 -11.72 2.30 21.48
C VAL A 184 -10.71 3.38 21.11
N TRP A 185 -9.43 3.04 20.94
CA TRP A 185 -8.40 4.00 20.56
C TRP A 185 -8.64 4.61 19.19
N GLN A 186 -9.07 3.81 18.21
CA GLN A 186 -9.48 4.28 16.90
C GLN A 186 -10.59 5.34 17.01
N GLY A 187 -11.63 5.08 17.82
CA GLY A 187 -12.70 6.05 18.08
C GLY A 187 -12.21 7.32 18.77
N VAL A 188 -11.31 7.20 19.75
CA VAL A 188 -10.69 8.35 20.45
C VAL A 188 -9.91 9.23 19.47
N PHE A 189 -8.99 8.65 18.69
CA PHE A 189 -8.21 9.42 17.72
C PHE A 189 -9.09 10.02 16.62
N ALA A 190 -10.09 9.28 16.12
CA ALA A 190 -11.05 9.82 15.17
C ALA A 190 -11.80 11.04 15.73
N PHE A 191 -12.29 10.94 16.97
CA PHE A 191 -12.96 12.06 17.64
C PHE A 191 -12.03 13.26 17.82
N LEU A 192 -10.78 13.04 18.25
CA LEU A 192 -9.78 14.10 18.40
C LEU A 192 -9.48 14.79 17.07
N TRP A 193 -9.36 14.04 15.98
CA TRP A 193 -9.13 14.61 14.64
C TRP A 193 -10.33 15.38 14.11
N VAL A 194 -11.56 14.89 14.33
CA VAL A 194 -12.78 15.64 13.98
C VAL A 194 -12.86 16.94 14.77
N GLY A 195 -12.58 16.90 16.08
CA GLY A 195 -12.48 18.09 16.92
C GLY A 195 -11.43 19.08 16.40
N MET A 196 -10.24 18.58 16.05
CA MET A 196 -9.17 19.39 15.47
C MET A 196 -9.56 20.02 14.13
N ALA A 197 -10.24 19.27 13.26
CA ALA A 197 -10.76 19.75 11.99
C ALA A 197 -11.78 20.89 12.20
N GLY A 198 -12.69 20.75 13.17
CA GLY A 198 -13.64 21.81 13.54
C GLY A 198 -12.95 23.09 14.03
N LEU A 199 -11.94 22.95 14.90
CA LEU A 199 -11.11 24.06 15.37
C LEU A 199 -10.40 24.78 14.22
N TYR A 200 -9.80 24.01 13.30
CA TYR A 200 -9.07 24.54 12.15
C TYR A 200 -9.97 25.16 11.09
N TYR A 201 -11.15 24.59 10.86
CA TYR A 201 -12.15 25.16 9.95
C TYR A 201 -12.49 26.60 10.33
N ARG A 202 -12.72 26.84 11.64
CA ARG A 202 -12.94 28.18 12.18
C ARG A 202 -11.67 29.04 12.12
N ARG A 203 -10.52 28.51 12.55
CA ARG A 203 -9.27 29.28 12.69
C ARG A 203 -8.65 29.68 11.35
N CYS A 204 -8.73 28.83 10.34
CA CYS A 204 -8.30 29.13 8.97
C CYS A 204 -9.29 29.99 8.19
N ARG A 205 -10.44 30.31 8.81
CA ARG A 205 -11.56 31.05 8.22
C ARG A 205 -12.00 30.42 6.89
N LEU A 206 -12.05 29.09 6.84
CA LEU A 206 -12.34 28.37 5.60
C LEU A 206 -13.73 28.74 5.04
N HIS A 207 -14.67 29.02 5.94
CA HIS A 207 -16.01 29.52 5.63
C HIS A 207 -16.03 30.88 4.89
N ASN A 208 -14.99 31.71 5.04
CA ASN A 208 -14.90 33.03 4.40
C ASN A 208 -14.09 33.02 3.10
N ARG A 209 -13.60 31.87 2.65
CA ARG A 209 -12.81 31.77 1.42
C ARG A 209 -13.70 31.90 0.19
N ARG A 210 -13.18 32.57 -0.85
CA ARG A 210 -13.90 32.71 -2.12
C ARG A 210 -14.19 31.36 -2.79
N LEU A 211 -13.24 30.42 -2.74
CA LEU A 211 -13.39 29.08 -3.33
C LEU A 211 -13.73 28.00 -2.28
N ARG A 212 -14.41 28.37 -1.18
CA ARG A 212 -14.66 27.48 -0.04
C ARG A 212 -15.30 26.15 -0.40
N LEU A 213 -16.28 26.13 -1.30
CA LEU A 213 -17.00 24.90 -1.68
C LEU A 213 -16.09 23.93 -2.42
N LEU A 214 -15.28 24.41 -3.37
CA LEU A 214 -14.34 23.59 -4.12
C LEU A 214 -13.23 23.04 -3.21
N ILE A 215 -12.70 23.89 -2.32
CA ILE A 215 -11.69 23.48 -1.34
C ILE A 215 -12.26 22.41 -0.41
N LEU A 216 -13.48 22.59 0.11
CA LEU A 216 -14.13 21.62 0.99
C LEU A 216 -14.41 20.30 0.28
N LEU A 217 -14.96 20.33 -0.95
CA LEU A 217 -15.22 19.13 -1.73
C LEU A 217 -13.93 18.35 -2.00
N ASN A 218 -12.83 19.06 -2.28
CA ASN A 218 -11.53 18.44 -2.47
C ASN A 218 -10.99 17.80 -1.17
N ILE A 219 -11.08 18.51 -0.03
CA ILE A 219 -10.75 17.96 1.29
C ILE A 219 -11.57 16.69 1.58
N PHE A 220 -12.88 16.71 1.30
CA PHE A 220 -13.73 15.53 1.48
C PHE A 220 -13.34 14.38 0.55
N ALA A 221 -12.98 14.66 -0.69
CA ALA A 221 -12.49 13.64 -1.63
C ALA A 221 -11.18 12.98 -1.11
N ILE A 222 -10.25 13.78 -0.60
CA ILE A 222 -9.01 13.29 0.03
C ILE A 222 -9.35 12.43 1.25
N LEU A 223 -10.15 12.94 2.19
CA LEU A 223 -10.52 12.19 3.40
C LEU A 223 -11.27 10.90 3.09
N PHE A 224 -12.16 10.93 2.10
CA PHE A 224 -12.85 9.73 1.66
C PHE A 224 -11.86 8.73 1.06
N GLY A 225 -10.95 9.18 0.19
CA GLY A 225 -9.93 8.33 -0.41
C GLY A 225 -8.96 7.73 0.61
N THR A 226 -8.56 8.48 1.64
CA THR A 226 -7.61 7.98 2.66
C THR A 226 -8.26 7.02 3.65
N LEU A 227 -9.52 7.24 4.03
CA LEU A 227 -10.26 6.43 5.00
C LEU A 227 -11.01 5.24 4.38
N MET A 228 -11.10 5.17 3.05
CA MET A 228 -11.77 4.07 2.36
C MET A 228 -10.97 2.77 2.53
N PRO A 229 -11.60 1.69 3.04
CA PRO A 229 -10.94 0.39 3.14
C PRO A 229 -10.53 -0.10 1.76
N THR A 230 -9.33 -0.66 1.64
CA THR A 230 -8.76 -1.21 0.42
C THR A 230 -9.67 -2.29 -0.18
N VAL A 231 -10.36 -3.08 0.66
CA VAL A 231 -11.33 -4.09 0.20
C VAL A 231 -12.45 -3.48 -0.65
N VAL A 232 -12.90 -2.25 -0.35
CA VAL A 232 -13.95 -1.58 -1.13
C VAL A 232 -13.38 -1.11 -2.48
N ILE A 233 -12.14 -0.62 -2.49
CA ILE A 233 -11.43 -0.20 -3.72
C ILE A 233 -11.18 -1.40 -4.63
N GLN A 234 -10.73 -2.52 -4.06
CA GLN A 234 -10.50 -3.77 -4.77
C GLN A 234 -11.79 -4.30 -5.39
N LYS A 235 -12.89 -4.38 -4.63
CA LYS A 235 -14.20 -4.81 -5.15
C LYS A 235 -14.69 -3.94 -6.32
N GLY A 236 -14.53 -2.62 -6.23
CA GLY A 236 -14.89 -1.71 -7.32
C GLY A 236 -14.04 -1.95 -8.57
N THR A 237 -12.73 -2.13 -8.37
CA THR A 237 -11.78 -2.43 -9.44
C THR A 237 -12.05 -3.79 -10.09
N ASP A 238 -12.37 -4.81 -9.30
CA ASP A 238 -12.65 -6.16 -9.77
C ASP A 238 -13.95 -6.22 -10.58
N GLY A 239 -15.00 -5.51 -10.16
CA GLY A 239 -16.23 -5.38 -10.96
C GLY A 239 -15.98 -4.68 -12.31
N LEU A 240 -15.08 -3.69 -12.34
CA LEU A 240 -14.65 -3.05 -13.58
C LEU A 240 -13.84 -4.01 -14.46
N LYS A 241 -12.92 -4.79 -13.87
CA LYS A 241 -12.16 -5.84 -14.60
C LYS A 241 -13.10 -6.82 -15.28
N GLU A 242 -14.09 -7.32 -14.54
CA GLU A 242 -15.06 -8.28 -15.06
C GLU A 242 -15.87 -7.67 -16.22
N SER A 243 -16.27 -6.40 -16.10
CA SER A 243 -17.01 -5.68 -17.14
C SER A 243 -16.17 -5.47 -18.41
N VAL A 244 -14.90 -5.10 -18.27
CA VAL A 244 -13.96 -4.94 -19.39
C VAL A 244 -13.65 -6.29 -20.05
N ALA A 245 -13.44 -7.34 -19.27
CA ALA A 245 -13.20 -8.69 -19.78
C ALA A 245 -14.40 -9.19 -20.59
N LYS A 246 -15.63 -9.00 -20.10
CA LYS A 246 -16.87 -9.31 -20.82
C LYS A 246 -16.98 -8.53 -22.13
N ALA A 247 -16.64 -7.23 -22.13
CA ALA A 247 -16.68 -6.41 -23.34
C ALA A 247 -15.67 -6.87 -24.41
N ILE A 248 -14.44 -7.23 -24.00
CA ILE A 248 -13.41 -7.77 -24.90
C ILE A 248 -13.85 -9.12 -25.46
N GLN A 249 -14.38 -10.02 -24.63
CA GLN A 249 -14.85 -11.33 -25.06
C GLN A 249 -15.99 -11.21 -26.08
N LYS A 250 -16.95 -10.31 -25.83
CA LYS A 250 -18.04 -10.01 -26.78
C LYS A 250 -17.51 -9.49 -28.12
N ARG A 251 -16.48 -8.63 -28.11
CA ARG A 251 -15.84 -8.10 -29.33
C ARG A 251 -15.07 -9.16 -30.12
N SER A 252 -14.45 -10.11 -29.43
CA SER A 252 -13.76 -11.25 -30.08
C SER A 252 -14.75 -12.21 -30.73
N GLN A 253 -15.91 -12.44 -30.11
CA GLN A 253 -16.97 -13.29 -30.66
C GLN A 253 -17.72 -12.64 -31.83
N SER A 254 -17.79 -11.30 -31.88
CA SER A 254 -18.46 -10.58 -32.96
C SER A 254 -17.60 -10.39 -34.21
N LYS A 255 -16.35 -10.86 -34.25
CA LYS A 255 -15.51 -10.77 -35.45
C LYS A 255 -15.92 -11.91 -36.40
N PRO A 256 -16.50 -11.62 -37.59
CA PRO A 256 -16.97 -12.67 -38.50
C PRO A 256 -15.83 -13.62 -38.85
N ALA A 257 -16.09 -14.92 -38.76
CA ALA A 257 -15.14 -15.96 -39.13
C ALA A 257 -14.77 -15.78 -40.61
N ALA A 258 -13.53 -15.36 -40.88
CA ALA A 258 -12.93 -15.52 -42.20
C ALA A 258 -12.81 -17.03 -42.48
N ALA A 259 -13.09 -17.42 -43.72
CA ALA A 259 -13.24 -18.80 -44.17
C ALA A 259 -12.07 -19.72 -43.75
N PRO A 260 -12.33 -21.01 -43.49
CA PRO A 260 -11.37 -21.91 -42.87
C PRO A 260 -10.32 -22.38 -43.88
N GLU A 261 -9.06 -21.93 -43.73
CA GLU A 261 -7.93 -22.64 -44.31
C GLU A 261 -7.43 -23.72 -43.34
N THR A 262 -7.58 -24.96 -43.79
CA THR A 262 -7.22 -26.22 -43.16
C THR A 262 -5.71 -26.40 -43.00
N THR A 263 -5.16 -26.28 -41.79
CA THR A 263 -4.06 -27.16 -41.33
C THR A 263 -3.95 -27.14 -39.80
N ILE A 264 -4.38 -28.22 -39.14
CA ILE A 264 -4.35 -28.34 -37.67
C ILE A 264 -3.01 -28.92 -37.23
N LYS A 265 -2.08 -28.07 -36.79
CA LYS A 265 -1.00 -28.44 -35.85
C LYS A 265 -1.43 -28.00 -34.45
N LYS A 266 -1.82 -28.96 -33.61
CA LYS A 266 -2.10 -28.75 -32.18
C LYS A 266 -0.81 -28.32 -31.47
N LYS A 267 -0.59 -27.01 -31.37
CA LYS A 267 0.47 -26.43 -30.55
C LYS A 267 0.00 -26.45 -29.09
N PRO A 268 0.83 -26.87 -28.13
CA PRO A 268 0.47 -26.86 -26.72
C PRO A 268 0.05 -25.44 -26.31
N VAL A 269 -1.07 -25.40 -25.61
CA VAL A 269 -1.83 -24.20 -25.29
C VAL A 269 -1.12 -23.44 -24.18
N ASP A 270 -0.44 -22.35 -24.57
CA ASP A 270 0.29 -21.39 -23.72
C ASP A 270 -0.67 -20.39 -23.02
N HIS A 271 -1.79 -20.89 -22.46
CA HIS A 271 -2.86 -20.03 -21.93
C HIS A 271 -2.46 -19.35 -20.59
N ASP A 272 -1.64 -20.00 -19.76
CA ASP A 272 -1.29 -19.50 -18.41
C ASP A 272 -0.32 -18.30 -18.43
N VAL A 273 0.63 -18.26 -19.39
CA VAL A 273 1.65 -17.20 -19.43
C VAL A 273 1.06 -15.85 -19.86
N HIS A 274 0.04 -15.88 -20.71
CA HIS A 274 -0.62 -14.67 -21.17
C HIS A 274 -1.55 -14.05 -20.13
N GLU A 275 -2.20 -14.86 -19.30
CA GLU A 275 -3.11 -14.38 -18.25
C GLU A 275 -2.32 -13.73 -17.11
N THR A 276 -1.23 -14.35 -16.67
CA THR A 276 -0.36 -13.81 -15.60
C THR A 276 0.21 -12.43 -15.98
N LYS A 277 0.71 -12.26 -17.22
CA LYS A 277 1.22 -10.96 -17.69
C LYS A 277 0.15 -9.86 -17.75
N ARG A 278 -1.12 -10.22 -17.97
CA ARG A 278 -2.22 -9.24 -17.97
C ARG A 278 -2.54 -8.79 -16.55
N ILE A 279 -2.49 -9.70 -15.58
CA ILE A 279 -2.70 -9.39 -14.15
C ILE A 279 -1.59 -8.46 -13.65
N ASP A 280 -0.32 -8.75 -13.94
CA ASP A 280 0.81 -7.91 -13.51
C ASP A 280 0.73 -6.48 -14.04
N ARG A 281 0.51 -6.31 -15.35
CA ARG A 281 0.33 -4.97 -15.97
C ARG A 281 -0.86 -4.21 -15.40
N PHE A 282 -1.90 -4.94 -15.00
CA PHE A 282 -3.08 -4.34 -14.42
C PHE A 282 -2.79 -3.86 -13.00
N ASN A 283 -2.11 -4.66 -12.17
CA ASN A 283 -1.71 -4.25 -10.83
C ASN A 283 -0.80 -3.02 -10.90
N GLU A 284 0.19 -3.01 -11.81
CA GLU A 284 1.01 -1.82 -12.09
C GLU A 284 0.16 -0.59 -12.47
N ALA A 285 -0.90 -0.78 -13.27
CA ALA A 285 -1.79 0.30 -13.67
C ALA A 285 -2.67 0.81 -12.51
N VAL A 286 -3.12 -0.08 -11.62
CA VAL A 286 -3.91 0.30 -10.43
C VAL A 286 -3.03 1.02 -9.41
N ASP A 287 -1.84 0.50 -9.15
CA ASP A 287 -0.87 1.16 -8.27
C ASP A 287 -0.52 2.55 -8.82
N GLY A 288 -0.30 2.64 -10.14
CA GLY A 288 -0.12 3.91 -10.83
C GLY A 288 -1.32 4.85 -10.71
N ALA A 289 -2.55 4.33 -10.79
CA ALA A 289 -3.77 5.12 -10.65
C ALA A 289 -3.97 5.64 -9.21
N HIS A 290 -3.63 4.85 -8.20
CA HIS A 290 -3.66 5.28 -6.80
C HIS A 290 -2.71 6.45 -6.56
N VAL A 291 -1.45 6.30 -6.98
CA VAL A 291 -0.42 7.36 -6.88
C VAL A 291 -0.85 8.60 -7.66
N ALA A 292 -1.37 8.44 -8.87
CA ALA A 292 -1.88 9.56 -9.67
C ALA A 292 -3.09 10.25 -9.00
N GLY A 293 -3.98 9.49 -8.35
CA GLY A 293 -5.13 10.02 -7.62
C GLY A 293 -4.70 10.94 -6.46
N HIS A 294 -3.79 10.46 -5.61
CA HIS A 294 -3.20 11.25 -4.53
C HIS A 294 -2.54 12.53 -5.08
N PHE A 295 -1.68 12.37 -6.08
CA PHE A 295 -1.00 13.48 -6.74
C PHE A 295 -1.97 14.55 -7.24
N VAL A 296 -3.03 14.15 -7.96
CA VAL A 296 -4.01 15.08 -8.55
C VAL A 296 -4.84 15.77 -7.47
N LEU A 297 -5.30 15.06 -6.45
CA LEU A 297 -6.10 15.63 -5.38
C LEU A 297 -5.31 16.66 -4.57
N PHE A 298 -4.07 16.35 -4.16
CA PHE A 298 -3.24 17.33 -3.43
C PHE A 298 -2.77 18.48 -4.31
N SER A 299 -2.44 18.23 -5.57
CA SER A 299 -2.12 19.30 -6.54
C SER A 299 -3.31 20.26 -6.69
N SER A 300 -4.51 19.73 -6.89
CA SER A 300 -5.71 20.54 -7.08
C SER A 300 -6.12 21.28 -5.81
N LEU A 301 -6.02 20.67 -4.62
CA LEU A 301 -6.21 21.36 -3.34
C LEU A 301 -5.25 22.55 -3.21
N CYS A 302 -3.96 22.31 -3.47
CA CYS A 302 -2.92 23.33 -3.37
C CYS A 302 -3.16 24.49 -4.33
N PHE A 303 -3.48 24.18 -5.59
CA PHE A 303 -3.84 25.18 -6.59
C PHE A 303 -5.07 26.00 -6.18
N LEU A 304 -6.14 25.35 -5.71
CA LEU A 304 -7.38 26.02 -5.28
C LEU A 304 -7.15 26.96 -4.09
N VAL A 305 -6.34 26.57 -3.11
CA VAL A 305 -6.03 27.42 -1.96
C VAL A 305 -5.18 28.63 -2.38
N TYR A 306 -4.19 28.46 -3.26
CA TYR A 306 -3.43 29.58 -3.81
C TYR A 306 -4.27 30.53 -4.66
N LEU A 307 -5.14 29.98 -5.50
CA LEU A 307 -6.06 30.77 -6.32
C LEU A 307 -7.03 31.57 -5.43
N SER A 308 -7.64 30.94 -4.41
CA SER A 308 -8.51 31.64 -3.46
C SER A 308 -7.77 32.77 -2.76
N ALA A 309 -6.53 32.53 -2.31
CA ALA A 309 -5.71 33.55 -1.67
C ALA A 309 -5.36 34.72 -2.61
N ALA A 310 -5.10 34.43 -3.89
CA ALA A 310 -4.86 35.47 -4.89
C ALA A 310 -6.11 36.31 -5.17
N LEU A 311 -7.29 35.67 -5.29
CA LEU A 311 -8.58 36.35 -5.47
C LEU A 311 -8.96 37.21 -4.26
N GLU A 312 -8.47 36.86 -3.06
CA GLU A 312 -8.63 37.62 -1.82
C GLU A 312 -7.58 38.73 -1.63
N GLY A 313 -6.67 38.92 -2.60
CA GLY A 313 -5.64 39.96 -2.54
C GLY A 313 -4.56 39.72 -1.47
N GLN A 314 -4.35 38.46 -1.04
CA GLN A 314 -3.37 38.14 -0.01
C GLN A 314 -1.92 38.40 -0.46
N HIS A 315 -1.08 38.82 0.49
CA HIS A 315 0.35 39.09 0.25
C HIS A 315 1.14 37.81 -0.09
N ARG A 316 2.26 37.91 -0.83
CA ARG A 316 3.05 36.75 -1.30
C ARG A 316 3.57 35.84 -0.17
N SER A 317 3.91 36.41 0.99
CA SER A 317 4.34 35.63 2.16
C SER A 317 3.26 34.68 2.68
N TYR A 318 2.00 34.89 2.29
CA TYR A 318 0.88 34.01 2.59
C TYR A 318 1.02 32.64 1.89
N TYR A 319 1.71 32.54 0.75
CA TYR A 319 1.85 31.27 0.02
C TYR A 319 2.71 30.26 0.77
N PHE A 320 3.84 30.68 1.35
CA PHE A 320 4.64 29.82 2.21
C PHE A 320 3.85 29.31 3.42
N LYS A 321 3.00 30.16 3.99
CA LYS A 321 2.12 29.80 5.10
C LYS A 321 1.12 28.70 4.68
N VAL A 322 0.50 28.85 3.51
CA VAL A 322 -0.44 27.88 2.94
C VAL A 322 0.27 26.57 2.61
N ALA A 323 1.46 26.63 1.99
CA ALA A 323 2.24 25.45 1.68
C ALA A 323 2.49 24.61 2.94
N PHE A 324 2.87 25.25 4.05
CA PHE A 324 3.04 24.55 5.33
C PHE A 324 1.72 23.96 5.86
N ASP A 325 0.60 24.69 5.75
CA ASP A 325 -0.72 24.19 6.18
C ASP A 325 -1.16 22.96 5.39
N ILE A 326 -0.89 22.94 4.07
CA ILE A 326 -1.23 21.80 3.20
C ILE A 326 -0.29 20.62 3.46
N LEU A 327 1.01 20.87 3.68
CA LEU A 327 1.95 19.80 4.02
C LEU A 327 1.58 19.13 5.35
N LEU A 328 1.19 19.94 6.34
CA LEU A 328 0.69 19.44 7.61
C LEU A 328 -0.61 18.65 7.41
N PHE A 329 -1.52 19.13 6.55
CA PHE A 329 -2.74 18.40 6.21
C PHE A 329 -2.44 17.05 5.55
N ALA A 330 -1.51 16.99 4.58
CA ALA A 330 -1.07 15.75 3.95
C ALA A 330 -0.51 14.74 4.97
N ALA A 331 0.36 15.19 5.87
CA ALA A 331 0.89 14.34 6.94
C ALA A 331 -0.20 13.84 7.89
N ILE A 332 -1.21 14.67 8.18
CA ILE A 332 -2.37 14.28 9.00
C ILE A 332 -3.19 13.21 8.27
N THR A 333 -3.57 13.44 7.01
CA THR A 333 -4.39 12.48 6.25
C THR A 333 -3.68 11.15 6.05
N GLU A 334 -2.35 11.18 5.91
CA GLU A 334 -1.52 9.98 5.85
C GLU A 334 -1.51 9.25 7.19
N SER A 335 -1.34 9.96 8.30
CA SER A 335 -1.41 9.36 9.64
C SER A 335 -2.80 8.79 9.97
N MET A 336 -3.87 9.35 9.39
CA MET A 336 -5.24 8.87 9.56
C MET A 336 -5.47 7.52 8.88
N GLN A 337 -4.61 7.09 7.93
CA GLN A 337 -4.66 5.74 7.39
C GLN A 337 -4.48 4.66 8.47
N ASN A 338 -3.78 4.97 9.58
CA ASN A 338 -3.66 4.06 10.73
C ASN A 338 -5.00 3.81 11.45
N LEU A 339 -6.02 4.64 11.18
CA LEU A 339 -7.39 4.42 11.63
C LEU A 339 -8.15 3.44 10.71
N THR A 340 -7.53 2.92 9.65
CA THR A 340 -8.09 1.84 8.83
C THR A 340 -7.43 0.51 9.19
N LEU A 341 -8.08 -0.61 8.89
CA LEU A 341 -7.58 -1.94 9.27
C LEU A 341 -6.41 -2.38 8.38
N ASP A 342 -6.44 -1.97 7.13
CA ASP A 342 -5.69 -2.54 6.02
C ASP A 342 -4.69 -1.56 5.39
N ARG A 343 -4.51 -0.37 5.98
CA ARG A 343 -3.51 0.61 5.52
C ARG A 343 -2.59 1.03 6.65
N THR A 344 -1.40 1.46 6.25
CA THR A 344 -0.35 1.99 7.11
C THR A 344 0.23 3.21 6.44
N ALA A 345 0.50 4.25 7.21
CA ALA A 345 1.10 5.48 6.68
C ALA A 345 2.43 5.19 5.98
N GLY A 346 2.53 5.53 4.69
CA GLY A 346 3.70 5.36 3.85
C GLY A 346 4.43 6.67 3.58
N LEU A 347 5.77 6.65 3.62
CA LEU A 347 6.57 7.82 3.26
C LEU A 347 6.46 8.16 1.76
N SER A 348 6.24 7.15 0.91
CA SER A 348 6.07 7.31 -0.54
C SER A 348 4.87 8.19 -0.90
N ASP A 349 3.75 8.00 -0.21
CA ASP A 349 2.51 8.72 -0.49
C ASP A 349 2.65 10.19 -0.09
N TRP A 350 3.30 10.43 1.06
CA TRP A 350 3.65 11.79 1.48
C TRP A 350 4.59 12.51 0.48
N LEU A 351 5.57 11.81 -0.09
CA LEU A 351 6.44 12.38 -1.13
C LEU A 351 5.65 12.71 -2.41
N THR A 352 4.73 11.84 -2.82
CA THR A 352 3.82 12.09 -3.95
C THR A 352 3.00 13.37 -3.73
N ASP A 353 2.48 13.58 -2.52
CA ASP A 353 1.73 14.79 -2.16
C ASP A 353 2.63 16.04 -2.24
N VAL A 354 3.87 15.96 -1.76
CA VAL A 354 4.87 17.04 -1.85
C VAL A 354 5.16 17.41 -3.31
N TYR A 355 5.36 16.42 -4.18
CA TYR A 355 5.57 16.67 -5.61
C TYR A 355 4.35 17.33 -6.26
N GLY A 356 3.14 16.87 -5.92
CA GLY A 356 1.89 17.47 -6.39
C GLY A 356 1.76 18.94 -5.97
N MET A 357 2.09 19.25 -4.72
CA MET A 357 2.10 20.62 -4.22
C MET A 357 3.11 21.51 -4.95
N ALA A 358 4.31 20.99 -5.26
CA ALA A 358 5.34 21.72 -5.99
C ALA A 358 4.90 22.05 -7.42
N LEU A 359 4.30 21.07 -8.13
CA LEU A 359 3.73 21.29 -9.46
C LEU A 359 2.61 22.34 -9.42
N ALA A 360 1.67 22.19 -8.48
CA ALA A 360 0.55 23.11 -8.33
C ALA A 360 1.02 24.55 -8.07
N PHE A 361 2.08 24.73 -7.28
CA PHE A 361 2.69 26.03 -7.05
C PHE A 361 3.28 26.61 -8.34
N GLY A 362 4.02 25.82 -9.13
CA GLY A 362 4.55 26.22 -10.43
C GLY A 362 3.45 26.66 -11.40
N VAL A 363 2.41 25.84 -11.56
CA VAL A 363 1.24 26.16 -12.41
C VAL A 363 0.54 27.44 -11.95
N PHE A 364 0.35 27.60 -10.63
CA PHE A 364 -0.25 28.81 -10.07
C PHE A 364 0.57 30.08 -10.41
N LEU A 365 1.90 30.02 -10.32
CA LEU A 365 2.76 31.15 -10.66
C LEU A 365 2.63 31.54 -12.14
N VAL A 366 2.54 30.55 -13.04
CA VAL A 366 2.32 30.76 -14.48
C VAL A 366 0.98 31.43 -14.73
N VAL A 367 -0.12 30.87 -14.21
CA VAL A 367 -1.48 31.44 -14.34
C VAL A 367 -1.53 32.87 -13.83
N ARG A 368 -0.91 33.12 -12.67
CA ARG A 368 -0.85 34.47 -12.08
C ARG A 368 -0.07 35.45 -12.97
N PHE A 369 1.05 35.02 -13.55
CA PHE A 369 1.86 35.86 -14.43
C PHE A 369 1.05 36.29 -15.67
N PHE A 370 0.39 35.35 -16.34
CA PHE A 370 -0.46 35.65 -17.50
C PHE A 370 -1.63 36.57 -17.15
N MET A 371 -2.36 36.28 -16.06
CA MET A 371 -3.46 37.14 -15.60
C MET A 371 -3.00 38.58 -15.35
N ARG A 372 -1.84 38.78 -14.73
CA ARG A 372 -1.27 40.12 -14.50
C ARG A 372 -0.92 40.86 -15.78
N ASN A 373 -0.42 40.16 -16.79
CA ASN A 373 -0.04 40.78 -18.06
C ASN A 373 -1.26 41.13 -18.91
N VAL A 374 -2.30 40.30 -18.88
CA VAL A 374 -3.57 40.56 -19.59
C VAL A 374 -4.30 41.74 -18.97
N LEU A 375 -4.42 41.78 -17.63
CA LEU A 375 -5.11 42.87 -16.91
C LEU A 375 -4.39 44.22 -16.96
N LYS A 376 -3.13 44.29 -17.38
CA LYS A 376 -2.41 45.57 -17.56
C LYS A 376 -2.56 46.17 -18.96
N ARG A 377 -3.06 45.39 -19.93
CA ARG A 377 -3.24 45.82 -21.32
C ARG A 377 -4.64 46.40 -21.58
N HIS A 378 -5.54 46.23 -20.64
CA HIS A 378 -6.84 46.90 -20.56
C HIS A 378 -6.79 47.90 -19.41
#